data_AF-A0A2M7SQF8-F1
#
_entry.id   AF-A0A2M7SQF8-F1
#
_cell.length_a   1.000
_cell.length_b   1.000
_cell.length_c   1.000
_cell.angle_alpha   90.00
_cell.angle_beta   90.00
_cell.angle_gamma   90.00
#
_symmetry.space_group_name_H-M   'P 1'
#
loop_
_entity.id
_entity.type
_entity.pdbx_description
1 polymer ?
#
loop_
_entity_poly.entity_id
_entity_poly.type
_entity_poly.pdbx_seq_one_letter_code
_entity_poly.pdbx_strand_id
1 'polypeptide(L)' 'MQINLALAQINTKLGDVTANLEKHLALAKEARKSGADLLVFPELSLSGYVLQDLVPAVACRPAEDDPVFEPLL' A
#
# COMPACT_ATOMS: atom_id res chain seq x y z
N MET A 1 2.47 18.48 20.76
CA MET A 1 1.59 18.15 19.62
C MET A 1 1.15 16.70 19.76
N GLN A 2 -0.11 16.40 19.42
CA GLN A 2 -0.65 15.05 19.37
C GLN A 2 -0.73 14.62 17.90
N ILE A 3 -0.43 13.35 17.60
CA ILE A 3 -0.55 12.75 16.26
C ILE A 3 -1.37 11.48 16.41
N ASN A 4 -2.39 11.30 15.59
CA ASN A 4 -3.20 10.09 15.52
C ASN A 4 -2.64 9.15 14.46
N LEU A 5 -2.15 7.98 14.90
CA LEU A 5 -1.62 6.96 14.01
C LEU A 5 -2.66 5.86 13.78
N ALA A 6 -2.83 5.48 12.52
CA ALA A 6 -3.55 4.28 12.11
C ALA A 6 -2.55 3.21 11.66
N LEU A 7 -2.79 1.96 12.05
CA LEU A 7 -1.98 0.81 11.66
C LEU A 7 -2.83 -0.12 10.81
N ALA A 8 -2.50 -0.26 9.52
CA ALA A 8 -3.20 -1.18 8.62
C ALA A 8 -2.69 -2.61 8.83
N GLN A 9 -3.34 -3.36 9.72
CA GLN A 9 -3.08 -4.80 9.84
C GLN A 9 -3.91 -5.57 8.80
N ILE A 10 -3.28 -5.95 7.70
CA ILE A 10 -3.98 -6.49 6.52
C ILE A 10 -3.34 -7.76 5.97
N ASN A 11 -4.17 -8.61 5.37
CA ASN A 11 -3.71 -9.71 4.54
C ASN A 11 -3.53 -9.23 3.09
N THR A 12 -2.32 -9.37 2.55
CA THR A 12 -1.98 -9.03 1.17
C THR A 12 -2.16 -10.24 0.26
N LYS A 13 -2.45 -10.02 -1.02
CA LYS A 13 -2.40 -11.06 -2.05
C LYS A 13 -1.00 -11.09 -2.65
N LEU A 14 -0.30 -12.21 -2.51
CA LEU A 14 1.07 -12.35 -3.02
C LEU A 14 1.08 -12.18 -4.55
N GLY A 15 1.89 -11.23 -5.05
CA GLY A 15 2.08 -10.96 -6.47
C GLY A 15 1.00 -10.10 -7.14
N ASP A 16 -0.15 -9.89 -6.50
CA ASP A 16 -1.28 -9.14 -7.07
C ASP A 16 -1.24 -7.68 -6.61
N VAL A 17 -0.41 -6.89 -7.31
CA VAL A 17 -0.15 -5.48 -6.97
C VAL A 17 -1.42 -4.64 -7.07
N THR A 18 -2.24 -4.86 -8.10
CA THR A 18 -3.48 -4.12 -8.32
C THR A 18 -4.47 -4.33 -7.18
N ALA A 19 -4.74 -5.59 -6.77
CA ALA A 19 -5.69 -5.84 -5.68
C ALA A 19 -5.16 -5.33 -4.33
N ASN A 20 -3.84 -5.33 -4.13
CA ASN A 20 -3.26 -4.75 -2.93
C ASN A 20 -3.36 -3.22 -2.95
N LEU A 21 -3.08 -2.55 -4.07
CA LEU A 21 -3.22 -1.11 -4.23
C LEU A 21 -4.66 -0.65 -3.95
N GLU A 22 -5.66 -1.32 -4.54
CA GLU A 22 -7.07 -1.03 -4.28
C GLU A 22 -7.41 -1.08 -2.78
N LYS A 23 -6.87 -2.09 -2.07
CA LYS A 23 -7.02 -2.22 -0.62
C LYS A 23 -6.33 -1.07 0.14
N HIS A 24 -5.12 -0.67 -0.27
CA HIS A 24 -4.41 0.47 0.34
C HIS A 24 -5.20 1.76 0.18
N LEU A 25 -5.70 2.04 -1.01
CA LEU A 25 -6.49 3.24 -1.30
C LEU A 25 -7.81 3.27 -0.50
N ALA A 26 -8.47 2.12 -0.33
CA ALA A 26 -9.66 2.02 0.51
C ALA A 26 -9.36 2.32 1.98
N LEU A 27 -8.28 1.75 2.52
CA LEU A 27 -7.87 1.95 3.92
C LEU A 27 -7.34 3.36 4.18
N ALA A 28 -6.64 3.97 3.21
CA ALA A 28 -6.22 5.37 3.29
C ALA A 28 -7.43 6.31 3.42
N LYS A 29 -8.49 6.06 2.63
CA LYS A 29 -9.76 6.80 2.74
C LYS A 29 -10.43 6.59 4.10
N GLU A 30 -10.45 5.36 4.62
CA GLU A 30 -11.03 5.03 5.93
C GLU A 30 -10.24 5.68 7.10
N ALA A 31 -8.91 5.59 7.07
CA ALA A 31 -8.04 6.19 8.08
C ALA A 31 -8.20 7.71 8.13
N ARG A 32 -8.24 8.35 6.95
CA ARG A 32 -8.52 9.80 6.85
C ARG A 32 -9.88 10.16 7.43
N LYS A 33 -10.93 9.38 7.13
CA LYS A 33 -12.28 9.57 7.70
C LYS A 33 -12.28 9.41 9.23
N SER A 34 -11.41 8.56 9.76
CA SER A 34 -11.25 8.30 11.20
C SER A 34 -10.36 9.33 11.91
N GLY A 35 -9.87 10.35 11.21
CA GLY A 35 -9.04 11.41 11.80
C GLY A 35 -7.59 11.01 12.06
N ALA A 36 -7.07 10.01 11.33
CA ALA A 36 -5.66 9.66 11.38
C ALA A 36 -4.82 10.70 10.62
N ASP A 37 -3.69 11.09 11.21
CA ASP A 37 -2.67 11.96 10.61
C ASP A 37 -1.65 11.14 9.81
N LEU A 38 -1.42 9.88 10.22
CA LEU A 38 -0.51 8.94 9.58
C LEU A 38 -1.10 7.54 9.54
N LEU A 39 -1.09 6.92 8.37
CA LEU A 39 -1.42 5.50 8.19
C LEU A 39 -0.15 4.72 7.85
N VAL A 40 0.11 3.65 8.59
CA VAL A 40 1.27 2.77 8.35
C VAL A 40 0.80 1.42 7.84
N PHE A 41 1.43 0.94 6.77
CA PHE A 41 1.19 -0.39 6.20
C PHE A 41 2.35 -1.35 6.49
N PRO A 42 2.13 -2.67 6.39
CA PRO A 42 3.19 -3.66 6.53
C PRO A 42 4.26 -3.54 5.43
N GLU A 43 5.45 -4.08 5.68
CA GLU A 43 6.53 -4.16 4.69
C GLU A 43 6.07 -4.92 3.43
N LEU A 44 6.44 -4.39 2.25
CA LEU A 44 6.09 -4.93 0.93
C LEU A 44 4.58 -5.18 0.74
N SER A 45 3.72 -4.45 1.42
CA SER A 45 2.28 -4.70 1.43
C SER A 45 1.59 -4.49 0.07
N LEU A 46 2.20 -3.71 -0.84
CA LEU A 46 1.74 -3.58 -2.22
C LEU A 46 1.95 -4.85 -3.05
N SER A 47 3.00 -5.63 -2.78
CA SER A 47 3.34 -6.82 -3.56
C SER A 47 3.10 -8.14 -2.82
N GLY A 48 3.00 -8.09 -1.48
CA GLY A 48 3.21 -9.24 -0.60
C GLY A 48 4.69 -9.44 -0.28
N TYR A 49 4.96 -10.11 0.84
CA TYR A 49 6.30 -10.17 1.45
C TYR A 49 7.21 -11.26 0.84
N VAL A 50 6.75 -12.52 0.84
CA VAL A 50 7.58 -13.68 0.46
C VAL A 50 7.56 -13.87 -1.06
N LEU A 51 8.07 -12.88 -1.81
CA LEU A 51 8.01 -12.86 -3.28
C LEU A 51 8.97 -13.83 -3.97
N GLN A 52 10.16 -14.03 -3.41
CA GLN A 52 11.21 -14.87 -4.03
C GLN A 52 11.42 -14.47 -5.50
N ASP A 53 11.24 -15.40 -6.44
CA ASP A 53 11.47 -15.19 -7.87
C ASP A 53 10.41 -14.28 -8.54
N LEU A 54 9.33 -13.92 -7.83
CA LEU A 54 8.33 -12.97 -8.34
C LEU A 54 8.78 -11.51 -8.30
N VAL A 55 9.88 -11.19 -7.60
CA VAL A 55 10.34 -9.79 -7.42
C VAL A 55 10.44 -9.02 -8.74
N PRO A 56 11.04 -9.54 -9.83
CA PRO A 56 11.13 -8.80 -11.08
C PRO A 56 9.78 -8.53 -11.75
N ALA A 57 8.78 -9.39 -11.52
CA ALA A 57 7.46 -9.29 -12.14
C ALA A 57 6.55 -8.25 -11.48
N VAL A 58 6.85 -7.85 -10.23
CA VAL A 58 6.05 -6.91 -9.44
C VAL A 58 6.76 -5.57 -9.20
N ALA A 59 7.94 -5.39 -9.78
CA ALA A 59 8.72 -4.18 -9.63
C ALA A 59 7.97 -2.98 -10.26
N CYS A 60 7.73 -1.95 -9.46
CA CYS A 60 7.08 -0.70 -9.90
C CYS A 60 8.12 0.42 -9.95
N ARG A 61 7.93 1.38 -10.86
CA ARG A 61 8.78 2.58 -10.95
C ARG A 61 8.14 3.67 -10.08
N PRO A 62 8.91 4.35 -9.21
CA PRO A 62 8.40 5.47 -8.41
C PRO A 62 8.31 6.73 -9.28
N ALA A 63 7.41 6.74 -10.27
CA ALA A 63 7.25 7.82 -11.24
C ALA A 63 5.76 8.09 -11.50
N GLU A 64 5.42 9.32 -11.90
CA GLU A 64 4.05 9.76 -12.18
C GLU A 64 3.39 9.02 -13.35
N ASP A 65 4.17 8.40 -14.23
CA ASP A 65 3.68 7.61 -15.36
C ASP A 65 3.51 6.11 -15.04
N ASP A 66 3.87 5.68 -13.82
CA ASP A 66 3.67 4.31 -13.37
C ASP A 66 2.23 4.11 -12.85
N PRO A 67 1.45 3.19 -13.42
CA PRO A 67 0.04 3.03 -13.06
C PRO A 67 -0.19 2.55 -11.62
N VAL A 68 0.81 1.98 -10.96
CA VAL A 68 0.74 1.57 -9.56
C VAL A 68 1.12 2.71 -8.64
N PHE A 69 2.10 3.53 -9.03
CA PHE A 69 2.63 4.59 -8.18
C PHE A 69 1.88 5.92 -8.31
N GLU A 70 1.33 6.24 -9.49
CA GLU A 70 0.56 7.47 -9.73
C GLU A 70 -0.56 7.70 -8.70
N PRO A 71 -1.35 6.68 -8.29
CA PRO A 71 -2.42 6.88 -7.31
C PRO A 71 -1.93 7.15 -5.88
N LEU A 72 -0.62 7.06 -5.62
CA LEU A 72 0.03 7.24 -4.32
C LEU A 72 0.71 8.60 -4.17
N LEU A 73 0.75 9.41 -5.24
CA LEU A 73 1.26 10.78 -5.26
C LEU A 73 0.16 11.79 -4.87
#